data_AF-F0J8Q7-F1
#
_entry.id   AF-F0J8Q7-F1
#
_cell.length_a   1.000
_cell.length_b   1.000
_cell.length_c   1.000
_cell.angle_alpha   90.00
_cell.angle_beta   90.00
_cell.angle_gamma   90.00
#
_symmetry.space_group_name_H-M   'P 1'
#
loop_
_entity.id
_entity.type
_entity.pdbx_description
1 polymer ?
#
loop_
_entity_poly.entity_id
_entity_poly.type
_entity_poly.pdbx_seq_one_letter_code
_entity_poly.pdbx_strand_id
1 'polypeptide(L)'
;MKTMFFERTIIYLGAFLSCLLISDSAKIPVGQELVYPKLIESRRDDGVKVVKLTEQLTLNLEKSTVLDKQLLLRTYDGPLMKHTYLDGEVLEENLYHDTRRFASVMVSQEDGLKVEGTLGPTLRITPLAGQKRTVEGNIPHTLYEYNDDSLHENT
;
A
#
# COMPACT_ATOMS: atom_id res chain seq x y z
N MET A 1 -39.62 -2.07 -43.50
CA MET A 1 -38.14 -2.06 -43.36
C MET A 1 -37.57 -0.94 -42.47
N LYS A 2 -38.38 -0.02 -41.91
CA LYS A 2 -37.92 1.05 -40.99
C LYS A 2 -38.00 0.68 -39.49
N THR A 3 -38.83 -0.30 -39.13
CA THR A 3 -39.04 -0.74 -37.74
C THR A 3 -37.90 -1.60 -37.19
N MET A 4 -37.22 -2.40 -38.04
CA MET A 4 -36.09 -3.25 -37.61
C MET A 4 -34.78 -2.49 -37.27
N PHE A 5 -34.60 -1.24 -37.74
CA PHE A 5 -33.41 -0.44 -37.42
C PHE A 5 -33.49 0.25 -36.05
N PHE A 6 -34.71 0.60 -35.63
CA PHE A 6 -34.96 1.31 -34.37
C PHE A 6 -34.82 0.38 -33.16
N GLU A 7 -35.35 -0.84 -33.27
CA GLU A 7 -35.25 -1.91 -32.26
C GLU A 7 -33.80 -2.25 -31.91
N ARG A 8 -32.94 -2.40 -32.92
CA ARG A 8 -31.52 -2.70 -32.73
C ARG A 8 -30.79 -1.57 -32.02
N THR A 9 -31.13 -0.32 -32.34
CA THR A 9 -30.52 0.86 -31.72
C THR A 9 -30.88 0.98 -30.23
N ILE A 10 -32.13 0.65 -29.86
CA ILE A 10 -32.57 0.61 -28.46
C ILE A 10 -31.84 -0.48 -27.66
N ILE A 11 -31.61 -1.65 -28.26
CA ILE A 11 -30.88 -2.74 -27.60
C ILE A 11 -29.43 -2.34 -27.29
N TYR A 12 -28.74 -1.69 -28.23
CA TYR A 12 -27.36 -1.21 -28.00
C TYR A 12 -27.31 -0.08 -26.97
N LEU A 13 -28.29 0.84 -26.97
CA LEU A 13 -28.38 1.91 -25.98
C LEU A 13 -28.66 1.36 -24.58
N GLY A 14 -29.53 0.36 -24.47
CA GLY A 14 -29.83 -0.34 -23.21
C GLY A 14 -28.64 -1.15 -22.68
N ALA A 15 -27.89 -1.82 -23.56
CA ALA A 15 -26.67 -2.54 -23.19
C ALA A 15 -25.52 -1.61 -22.79
N PHE A 16 -25.43 -0.42 -23.39
CA PHE A 16 -24.47 0.61 -23.00
C PHE A 16 -24.81 1.18 -21.60
N LEU A 17 -26.09 1.45 -21.35
CA LEU A 17 -26.58 1.92 -20.06
C LEU A 17 -26.43 0.85 -18.96
N SER A 18 -26.62 -0.43 -19.28
CA SER A 18 -26.42 -1.51 -18.31
C SER A 18 -24.95 -1.69 -17.95
N CYS A 19 -24.03 -1.52 -18.89
CA CYS A 19 -22.58 -1.62 -18.66
C CYS A 19 -22.06 -0.51 -17.72
N LEU A 20 -22.63 0.70 -17.80
CA LEU A 20 -22.32 1.82 -16.90
C LEU A 20 -22.65 1.52 -15.44
N LEU A 21 -23.67 0.69 -15.17
CA LEU A 21 -24.15 0.40 -13.81
C LEU A 21 -23.38 -0.72 -13.09
N ILE A 22 -22.52 -1.47 -13.78
CA ILE A 22 -21.74 -2.58 -13.19
C ILE A 22 -20.32 -2.16 -12.79
N SER A 23 -20.10 -0.85 -12.62
CA SER A 23 -18.84 -0.31 -12.13
C SER A 23 -18.72 -0.63 -10.63
N ASP A 24 -18.14 -1.78 -10.29
CA ASP A 24 -17.86 -2.17 -8.91
C ASP A 24 -16.71 -1.29 -8.38
N SER A 25 -17.07 -0.10 -7.92
CA SER A 25 -16.14 0.84 -7.32
C SER A 25 -15.85 0.36 -5.91
N ALA A 26 -14.62 -0.10 -5.68
CA ALA A 26 -14.12 -0.35 -4.33
C ALA A 26 -14.34 0.91 -3.48
N LYS A 27 -15.28 0.85 -2.55
CA LYS A 27 -15.57 1.97 -1.66
C LYS A 27 -14.44 2.07 -0.64
N ILE A 28 -13.76 3.20 -0.64
CA ILE A 28 -12.73 3.49 0.35
C ILE A 28 -13.43 4.00 1.61
N PRO A 29 -13.18 3.39 2.78
CA PRO A 29 -13.71 3.87 4.04
C PRO A 29 -13.42 5.37 4.26
N VAL A 30 -14.34 6.05 4.95
CA VAL A 30 -14.17 7.45 5.33
C VAL A 30 -12.90 7.59 6.18
N GLY A 31 -12.04 8.55 5.83
CA GLY A 31 -10.74 8.75 6.51
C GLY A 31 -9.56 8.03 5.86
N GLN A 32 -9.76 7.42 4.69
CA GLN A 32 -8.70 6.79 3.91
C GLN A 32 -8.56 7.44 2.52
N GLU A 33 -7.34 7.48 1.98
CA GLU A 33 -7.02 8.04 0.66
C GLU A 33 -6.41 6.98 -0.26
N LEU A 34 -6.92 6.86 -1.48
CA LEU A 34 -6.32 6.03 -2.53
C LEU A 34 -5.11 6.73 -3.12
N VAL A 35 -3.96 6.06 -3.13
CA VAL A 35 -2.75 6.59 -3.75
C VAL A 35 -2.10 5.55 -4.66
N TYR A 36 -1.31 6.05 -5.61
CA TYR A 36 -0.50 5.23 -6.51
C TYR A 36 0.96 5.67 -6.38
N PRO A 37 1.73 5.03 -5.49
CA PRO A 37 3.13 5.38 -5.28
C PRO A 37 3.91 5.33 -6.60
N LYS A 38 4.80 6.30 -6.79
CA LYS A 38 5.69 6.38 -7.95
C LYS A 38 7.13 6.56 -7.49
N LEU A 39 8.02 5.73 -8.03
CA LEU A 39 9.45 5.85 -7.81
C LEU A 39 10.01 6.87 -8.80
N ILE A 40 10.54 7.99 -8.29
CA ILE A 40 11.01 9.12 -9.10
C ILE A 40 12.50 8.96 -9.44
N GLU A 41 13.31 8.50 -8.48
CA GLU A 41 14.73 8.23 -8.68
C GLU A 41 15.11 6.92 -7.99
N SER A 42 15.76 6.03 -8.74
CA SER A 42 16.27 4.73 -8.26
C SER A 42 17.58 4.33 -8.93
N ARG A 43 18.26 5.27 -9.60
CA ARG A 43 19.40 4.96 -10.49
C ARG A 43 20.77 5.02 -9.80
N ARG A 44 20.80 5.16 -8.48
CA ARG A 44 22.04 5.11 -7.70
C ARG A 44 22.02 3.85 -6.85
N ASP A 45 23.13 3.11 -6.86
CA ASP A 45 23.37 1.96 -5.97
C ASP A 45 23.67 2.41 -4.52
N ASP A 46 23.46 3.68 -4.19
CA ASP A 46 23.65 4.24 -2.85
C ASP A 46 22.51 3.89 -1.88
N GLY A 47 21.50 3.15 -2.34
CA GLY A 47 20.36 2.73 -1.52
C GLY A 47 19.34 3.85 -1.26
N VAL A 48 19.50 5.02 -1.89
CA VAL A 48 18.56 6.14 -1.75
C VAL A 48 17.40 5.98 -2.74
N LYS A 49 16.17 6.18 -2.25
CA LYS A 49 14.95 6.12 -3.08
C LYS A 49 14.09 7.35 -2.87
N VAL A 50 13.54 7.90 -3.94
CA VAL A 50 12.55 8.97 -3.85
C VAL A 50 11.19 8.45 -4.29
N VAL A 51 10.24 8.37 -3.37
CA VAL A 51 8.91 7.83 -3.62
C VAL A 51 7.86 8.91 -3.44
N LYS A 52 7.17 9.27 -4.52
CA LYS A 52 6.03 10.17 -4.49
C LYS A 52 4.76 9.37 -4.17
N LEU A 53 4.07 9.73 -3.09
CA LEU A 53 2.79 9.12 -2.70
C LEU A 53 1.61 9.97 -3.17
N THR A 54 1.68 11.28 -2.93
CA THR A 54 0.72 12.29 -3.40
C THR A 54 1.45 13.51 -3.96
N GLU A 55 0.72 14.52 -4.42
CA GLU A 55 1.32 15.79 -4.85
C GLU A 55 2.06 16.52 -3.71
N GLN A 56 1.65 16.32 -2.46
CA GLN A 56 2.21 16.98 -1.27
C GLN A 56 3.11 16.05 -0.44
N LEU A 57 3.05 14.73 -0.66
CA LEU A 57 3.75 13.73 0.13
C LEU A 57 4.74 12.94 -0.74
N THR A 58 6.04 13.17 -0.51
CA THR A 58 7.15 12.54 -1.26
C THR A 58 8.28 12.11 -0.34
N LEU A 59 8.42 10.82 -0.09
CA LEU A 59 9.43 10.26 0.81
C LEU A 59 10.83 10.31 0.18
N ASN A 60 11.81 10.74 0.98
CA ASN A 60 13.23 10.64 0.67
C ASN A 60 13.79 9.54 1.56
N LEU A 61 13.90 8.36 0.98
CA LEU A 61 14.18 7.12 1.68
C LEU A 61 15.66 6.80 1.66
N GLU A 62 16.20 6.54 2.84
CA GLU A 62 17.55 6.03 3.08
C GLU A 62 17.46 4.59 3.59
N LYS A 63 18.50 3.79 3.31
CA LYS A 63 18.55 2.40 3.76
C LYS A 63 18.63 2.34 5.29
N SER A 64 17.77 1.55 5.92
CA SER A 64 17.83 1.35 7.37
C SER A 64 18.89 0.31 7.73
N THR A 65 19.74 0.63 8.70
CA THR A 65 20.75 -0.25 9.31
C THR A 65 20.81 0.01 10.82
N VAL A 66 19.82 -0.50 11.54
CA VAL A 66 19.55 -0.27 12.96
C VAL A 66 19.42 -1.56 13.78
N LEU A 67 19.18 -2.71 13.14
CA LEU A 67 18.98 -4.00 13.77
C LEU A 67 20.32 -4.73 13.93
N ASP A 68 20.46 -5.43 15.06
CA ASP A 68 21.53 -6.40 15.23
C ASP A 68 21.35 -7.59 14.28
N LYS A 69 22.46 -8.26 13.91
CA LYS A 69 22.43 -9.44 13.02
C LYS A 69 21.47 -10.53 13.49
N GLN A 70 21.25 -10.66 14.80
CA GLN A 70 20.36 -11.67 15.36
C GLN A 70 19.41 -11.06 16.40
N LEU A 71 18.11 -11.09 16.09
CA LEU A 71 17.05 -10.66 16.98
C LEU A 71 16.33 -11.87 17.59
N LEU A 72 16.11 -11.85 18.91
CA LEU A 72 15.31 -12.87 19.59
C LEU A 72 13.85 -12.41 19.71
N LEU A 73 12.96 -13.02 18.92
CA LEU A 73 11.52 -12.89 19.08
C LEU A 73 11.02 -13.93 20.10
N ARG A 74 10.39 -13.45 21.17
CA ARG A 74 9.69 -14.30 22.15
C ARG A 74 8.20 -14.15 21.98
N THR A 75 7.51 -15.25 21.72
CA THR A 75 6.05 -15.31 21.68
C THR A 75 5.54 -16.30 22.71
N TYR A 76 4.29 -16.12 23.11
CA TYR A 76 3.62 -16.98 24.09
C TYR A 76 2.38 -17.58 23.45
N ASP A 77 2.24 -18.90 23.57
CA ASP A 77 1.01 -19.63 23.27
C ASP A 77 0.49 -20.22 24.58
N GLY A 78 -0.39 -19.45 25.23
CA GLY A 78 -0.76 -19.69 26.63
C GLY A 78 0.46 -19.69 27.55
N PRO A 79 0.73 -20.77 28.31
CA PRO A 79 1.90 -20.86 29.20
C PRO A 79 3.20 -21.21 28.46
N LEU A 80 3.14 -21.61 27.17
CA LEU A 80 4.32 -22.03 26.42
C LEU A 80 5.03 -20.83 25.81
N MET A 81 6.28 -20.62 26.23
CA MET A 81 7.15 -19.61 25.62
C MET A 81 7.90 -20.22 24.42
N LYS A 82 7.81 -19.55 23.27
CA LYS A 82 8.52 -19.90 22.05
C LYS A 82 9.59 -18.86 21.75
N HIS A 83 10.80 -19.31 21.42
CA HIS A 83 11.92 -18.49 20.98
C HIS A 83 12.13 -18.66 19.48
N THR A 84 12.18 -17.54 18.76
CA THR A 84 12.52 -17.50 17.32
C THR A 84 13.67 -16.51 17.13
N TYR A 85 14.77 -16.97 16.57
CA TYR A 85 15.87 -16.09 16.16
C TYR A 85 15.61 -15.61 14.73
N LEU A 86 15.61 -14.30 14.54
CA LEU A 86 15.43 -13.64 13.25
C LEU A 86 16.77 -13.02 12.81
N ASP A 87 17.05 -13.08 11.52
CA ASP A 87 18.20 -12.43 10.91
C ASP A 87 17.88 -10.94 10.66
N GLY A 88 18.60 -10.05 11.33
CA GLY A 88 18.41 -8.61 11.19
C GLY A 88 18.70 -8.10 9.79
N GLU A 89 19.71 -8.65 9.10
CA GLU A 89 20.10 -8.22 7.76
C GLU A 89 18.96 -8.51 6.76
N VAL A 90 18.27 -9.65 6.92
CA VAL A 90 17.09 -10.02 6.12
C VAL A 90 15.91 -9.10 6.42
N LEU A 91 15.68 -8.74 7.70
CA LEU A 91 14.61 -7.80 8.07
C LEU A 91 14.85 -6.40 7.49
N GLU A 92 16.12 -6.01 7.33
CA GLU A 92 16.50 -4.71 6.78
C GLU A 92 16.58 -4.66 5.26
N GLU A 93 16.59 -5.81 4.58
CA GLU A 93 16.78 -5.94 3.13
C GLU A 93 15.82 -5.05 2.32
N ASN A 94 14.61 -4.80 2.82
CA ASN A 94 13.64 -3.92 2.19
C ASN A 94 13.21 -2.74 3.06
N LEU A 95 13.84 -2.55 4.23
CA LEU A 95 13.51 -1.48 5.17
C LEU A 95 14.23 -0.18 4.81
N TYR A 96 13.46 0.91 4.78
CA TYR A 96 13.95 2.25 4.56
C TYR A 96 13.32 3.24 5.54
N HIS A 97 13.99 4.38 5.76
CA HIS A 97 13.47 5.45 6.61
C HIS A 97 13.59 6.83 5.93
N ASP A 98 12.71 7.75 6.31
CA ASP A 98 12.81 9.18 6.02
C ASP A 98 12.78 9.95 7.34
N THR A 99 13.95 10.40 7.79
CA THR A 99 14.13 11.10 9.07
C THR A 99 13.31 12.39 9.15
N ARG A 100 13.13 13.11 8.03
CA ARG A 100 12.38 14.37 8.03
C ARG A 100 10.88 14.16 8.20
N ARG A 101 10.39 12.99 7.81
CA ARG A 101 8.97 12.62 7.92
C ARG A 101 8.67 11.64 9.06
N PHE A 102 9.70 11.20 9.80
CA PHE A 102 9.58 10.15 10.79
C PHE A 102 8.92 8.88 10.20
N ALA A 103 9.25 8.58 8.94
CA ALA A 103 8.68 7.45 8.23
C ALA A 103 9.62 6.24 8.30
N SER A 104 9.03 5.05 8.41
CA SER A 104 9.73 3.77 8.30
C SER A 104 8.87 2.83 7.47
N VAL A 105 9.38 2.42 6.31
CA VAL A 105 8.61 1.68 5.30
C VAL A 105 9.41 0.53 4.71
N MET A 106 8.72 -0.56 4.42
CA MET A 106 9.19 -1.64 3.56
C MET A 106 8.88 -1.26 2.11
N VAL A 107 9.88 -1.38 1.23
CA VAL A 107 9.74 -1.10 -0.21
C VAL A 107 10.13 -2.32 -1.02
N SER A 108 9.18 -2.86 -1.79
CA SER A 108 9.41 -3.97 -2.73
C SER A 108 9.08 -3.53 -4.16
N GLN A 109 9.83 -4.06 -5.13
CA GLN A 109 9.66 -3.81 -6.56
C GLN A 109 9.48 -5.09 -7.39
N GLU A 110 9.45 -6.26 -6.76
CA GLU A 110 9.45 -7.57 -7.44
C GLU A 110 8.26 -7.71 -8.41
N ASP A 111 7.07 -7.27 -7.98
CA ASP A 111 5.88 -7.26 -8.80
C ASP A 111 5.26 -5.87 -8.88
N GLY A 112 6.06 -4.86 -9.19
CA GLY A 112 5.66 -3.46 -9.13
C GLY A 112 5.86 -2.85 -7.74
N LEU A 113 5.79 -1.53 -7.67
CA LEU A 113 6.15 -0.79 -6.46
C LEU A 113 5.11 -1.01 -5.36
N LYS A 114 5.55 -1.61 -4.26
CA LYS A 114 4.80 -1.76 -3.00
C LYS A 114 5.52 -1.00 -1.91
N VAL A 115 4.76 -0.23 -1.13
CA VAL A 115 5.26 0.55 0.00
C VAL A 115 4.33 0.30 1.18
N GLU A 116 4.88 -0.19 2.28
CA GLU A 116 4.10 -0.53 3.47
C GLU A 116 4.80 -0.03 4.72
N GLY A 117 4.06 0.58 5.65
CA GLY A 117 4.60 0.97 6.94
C GLY A 117 4.07 2.30 7.47
N THR A 118 4.93 3.00 8.21
CA THR A 118 4.58 4.23 8.92
C THR A 118 5.07 5.47 8.19
N LEU A 119 4.23 6.50 8.16
CA LEU A 119 4.51 7.80 7.53
C LEU A 119 4.48 8.92 8.59
N GLY A 120 5.18 8.69 9.70
CA GLY A 120 5.10 9.52 10.90
C GLY A 120 4.28 8.88 12.02
N PRO A 121 3.88 9.66 13.04
CA PRO A 121 3.21 9.12 14.23
C PRO A 121 1.84 8.48 13.92
N THR A 122 0.98 9.18 13.18
CA THR A 122 -0.43 8.81 12.98
C THR A 122 -0.71 8.24 11.59
N LEU A 123 0.08 8.57 10.57
CA LEU A 123 -0.23 8.17 9.19
C LEU A 123 0.43 6.82 8.84
N ARG A 124 -0.30 5.98 8.12
CA ARG A 124 0.15 4.66 7.65
C ARG A 124 -0.12 4.49 6.16
N ILE A 125 0.62 3.59 5.52
CA ILE A 125 0.41 3.18 4.13
C ILE A 125 0.42 1.66 4.03
N THR A 126 -0.51 1.10 3.25
CA THR A 126 -0.54 -0.33 2.95
C THR A 126 -0.98 -0.57 1.50
N PRO A 127 -0.45 -1.59 0.80
CA PRO A 127 -0.96 -2.01 -0.50
C PRO A 127 -2.40 -2.53 -0.39
N LEU A 128 -3.25 -2.20 -1.36
CA LEU A 128 -4.61 -2.76 -1.43
C LEU A 128 -4.56 -4.21 -1.92
N ALA A 129 -4.74 -5.16 -0.99
CA ALA A 129 -4.77 -6.58 -1.28
C ALA A 129 -5.93 -6.95 -2.24
N GLY A 130 -5.66 -7.83 -3.21
CA GLY A 130 -6.68 -8.39 -4.10
C GLY A 130 -7.16 -7.47 -5.24
N GLN A 131 -6.76 -6.20 -5.28
CA GLN A 131 -7.05 -5.34 -6.43
C GLN A 131 -6.08 -5.57 -7.58
N LYS A 132 -6.60 -5.55 -8.81
CA LYS A 132 -5.79 -5.63 -10.02
C LYS A 132 -4.94 -4.38 -10.15
N ARG A 133 -3.70 -4.58 -10.60
CA ARG A 133 -2.82 -3.49 -11.04
C ARG A 133 -3.54 -2.65 -12.11
N THR A 134 -3.19 -1.36 -12.20
CA THR A 134 -3.60 -0.56 -13.35
C THR A 134 -3.04 -1.15 -14.65
N VAL A 135 -3.55 -0.73 -15.80
CA VAL A 135 -3.00 -1.11 -17.11
C VAL A 135 -1.50 -0.78 -17.22
N GLU A 136 -1.07 0.28 -16.53
CA GLU A 136 0.33 0.74 -16.45
C GLU A 136 1.17 -0.07 -15.44
N GLY A 137 0.57 -1.02 -14.72
CA GLY A 137 1.26 -1.85 -13.72
C GLY A 137 1.33 -1.24 -12.31
N ASN A 138 0.70 -0.08 -12.08
CA ASN A 138 0.74 0.59 -10.78
C ASN A 138 -0.12 -0.18 -9.76
N ILE A 139 0.40 -0.34 -8.54
CA ILE A 139 -0.32 -0.97 -7.43
C ILE A 139 -1.02 0.12 -6.61
N PRO A 140 -2.34 0.01 -6.39
CA PRO A 140 -3.07 0.92 -5.51
C PRO A 140 -2.67 0.70 -4.05
N HIS A 141 -2.55 1.79 -3.30
CA HIS A 141 -2.28 1.79 -1.87
C HIS A 141 -3.32 2.64 -1.14
N THR A 142 -3.49 2.36 0.14
CA THR A 142 -4.33 3.13 1.03
C THR A 142 -3.46 3.90 2.01
N LEU A 143 -3.67 5.21 2.10
CA LEU A 143 -3.25 6.02 3.23
C LEU A 143 -4.37 6.09 4.26
N TYR A 144 -4.03 5.91 5.54
CA TYR A 144 -5.01 5.96 6.62
C TYR A 144 -4.37 6.44 7.92
N GLU A 145 -5.17 7.13 8.74
CA GLU A 145 -4.78 7.48 10.10
C GLU A 145 -4.92 6.27 11.03
N TYR A 146 -3.97 6.15 11.95
CA TYR A 146 -3.94 5.15 13.00
C TYR A 146 -3.75 5.87 14.33
N ASN A 147 -4.75 5.74 15.21
CA ASN A 147 -4.73 6.27 16.57
C ASN A 147 -4.81 5.11 17.56
N ASP A 148 -3.92 5.12 18.55
CA ASP A 148 -3.75 4.07 19.58
C ASP A 148 -5.02 3.91 20.47
N ASP A 149 -5.80 4.99 20.61
CA ASP A 149 -7.01 5.05 21.44
C ASP A 149 -8.11 4.04 21.05
N SER A 150 -8.02 3.45 19.86
CA SER A 150 -8.97 2.44 19.36
C SER A 150 -8.84 1.07 20.04
N LEU A 151 -7.83 0.86 20.90
CA LEU A 151 -7.60 -0.42 21.60
C LEU A 151 -8.16 -0.47 23.03
N HIS A 152 -8.84 0.59 23.49
CA HIS A 152 -9.36 0.68 24.87
C HIS A 152 -10.88 0.56 25.02
N GLU A 153 -11.66 0.45 23.95
CA GLU A 153 -13.09 0.08 24.04
C GLU A 153 -13.25 -1.43 23.93
N ASN A 154 -13.10 -2.14 25.05
CA ASN A 154 -13.78 -3.39 25.43
C ASN A 154 -13.07 -3.99 26.64
N THR A 155 -13.43 -3.55 27.84
CA THR A 155 -13.19 -4.30 29.09
C THR A 155 -14.45 -4.24 29.95
#